data_AF-A0A946NR45-F1
#
_entry.id   AF-A0A946NR45-F1
#
_cell.length_a   1.000
_cell.length_b   1.000
_cell.length_c   1.000
_cell.angle_alpha   90.00
_cell.angle_beta   90.00
_cell.angle_gamma   90.00
#
_symmetry.space_group_name_H-M   'P 1'
#
loop_
_entity.id
_entity.type
_entity.pdbx_description
1 polymer ?
#
loop_
_entity_poly.entity_id
_entity_poly.type
_entity_poly.pdbx_seq_one_letter_code
_entity_poly.pdbx_strand_id
1 'polypeptide(L)' 'MHNNYILVIGEQEQSDGTVSVRNYKTKEQTVENLEEFKGRVLDEVTNRSL' A
#
# COMPACT_ATOMS: atom_id res chain seq x y z
N MET A 1 -1.16 11.86 -14.25
CA MET A 1 -0.56 10.80 -13.39
C MET A 1 -1.69 10.11 -12.67
N HIS A 2 -1.90 8.80 -12.87
CA HIS A 2 -2.92 8.02 -12.15
C HIS A 2 -2.18 7.17 -11.12
N ASN A 3 -2.20 7.59 -9.85
CA ASN A 3 -1.55 6.84 -8.78
C ASN A 3 -2.55 5.80 -8.27
N ASN A 4 -2.23 4.51 -8.36
CA ASN A 4 -3.13 3.44 -7.92
C ASN A 4 -3.20 3.36 -6.38
N TYR A 5 -2.09 3.61 -5.70
CA TYR A 5 -1.99 3.54 -4.24
C TYR A 5 -1.30 4.78 -3.67
N ILE A 6 -1.79 5.26 -2.52
CA ILE A 6 -1.20 6.32 -1.71
C ILE A 6 -0.81 5.69 -0.38
N LEU A 7 0.45 5.85 0.01
CA LEU A 7 0.97 5.36 1.27
C LEU A 7 1.02 6.52 2.26
N VAL A 8 0.42 6.34 3.43
CA VAL A 8 0.45 7.28 4.54
C VAL A 8 1.16 6.60 5.70
N ILE A 9 2.25 7.21 6.14
CA ILE A 9 3.06 6.75 7.27
C ILE A 9 3.10 7.88 8.29
N GLY A 10 2.47 7.68 9.45
CA GLY A 10 2.62 8.52 10.62
C GLY A 10 3.64 7.97 11.60
N GLU A 11 3.79 8.63 12.75
CA GLU A 11 4.69 8.18 13.83
C GLU A 11 4.31 6.79 14.36
N GLN A 12 3.01 6.51 14.46
CA GLN A 12 2.52 5.21 14.94
C GLN A 12 2.83 4.10 13.94
N GLU A 13 2.55 4.32 12.65
CA GLU A 13 2.87 3.36 11.59
C GLU A 13 4.38 3.09 11.49
N GLN A 14 5.21 4.10 11.69
CA GLN A 14 6.66 3.95 11.72
C GLN A 14 7.13 3.09 12.90
N SER A 15 6.52 3.25 14.07
CA SER A 15 6.84 2.46 15.27
C SER A 15 6.36 1.01 15.14
N ASP A 16 5.17 0.81 14.57
CA ASP A 16 4.53 -0.50 14.48
C ASP A 16 4.94 -1.30 13.22
N GLY A 17 5.70 -0.68 12.30
CA GLY A 17 6.11 -1.29 11.03
C GLY A 17 4.95 -1.53 10.06
N THR A 18 3.86 -0.79 10.23
CA THR A 18 2.67 -0.87 9.39
C THR A 18 2.62 0.32 8.43
N VAL A 19 1.73 0.27 7.44
CA VAL A 19 1.49 1.37 6.53
C VAL A 19 0.01 1.49 6.20
N SER A 20 -0.49 2.73 6.17
CA SER A 20 -1.85 2.97 5.68
C SER A 20 -1.82 3.13 4.17
N VAL A 21 -2.45 2.19 3.48
CA VAL A 21 -2.56 2.13 2.03
C VAL A 21 -3.93 2.63 1.63
N ARG A 22 -3.98 3.65 0.79
CA ARG A 22 -5.21 4.18 0.22
C ARG A 22 -5.26 3.93 -1.28
N ASN A 23 -6.23 3.14 -1.73
CA ASN A 23 -6.44 2.85 -3.14
C ASN A 23 -7.24 3.99 -3.79
N TYR A 24 -6.71 4.57 -4.87
CA TYR A 24 -7.37 5.70 -5.54
C TYR A 24 -8.61 5.27 -6.35
N LYS A 25 -8.63 4.04 -6.87
CA LYS A 25 -9.75 3.50 -7.66
C LYS A 25 -10.96 3.17 -6.78
N THR A 26 -10.74 2.45 -5.67
CA THR A 26 -11.83 2.03 -4.76
C THR A 26 -12.12 3.04 -3.65
N LYS A 27 -11.23 4.02 -3.45
CA LYS A 27 -11.23 4.96 -2.32
C LYS A 27 -11.12 4.28 -0.94
N GLU A 28 -10.81 2.99 -0.91
CA GLU A 28 -10.60 2.24 0.31
C GLU A 28 -9.27 2.63 0.96
N GLN A 29 -9.27 2.60 2.28
CA GLN A 29 -8.09 2.82 3.10
C GLN A 29 -7.96 1.64 4.06
N THR A 30 -6.83 0.97 4.00
CA THR A 30 -6.49 -0.17 4.85
C THR A 30 -5.16 0.10 5.54
N VAL A 31 -4.97 -0.47 6.72
CA VAL A 31 -3.66 -0.51 7.38
C VAL A 31 -3.17 -1.95 7.26
N GLU A 32 -2.03 -2.13 6.61
CA GLU A 32 -1.41 -3.43 6.40
C GLU A 32 0.08 -3.35 6.76
N ASN A 33 0.73 -4.51 6.97
CA ASN A 33 2.16 -4.52 7.24
C ASN A 33 2.94 -4.07 5.98
N LEU A 34 4.05 -3.35 6.18
CA LEU A 34 4.87 -2.89 5.06
C LEU A 34 5.40 -4.05 4.18
N GLU A 35 5.78 -5.17 4.80
CA GLU A 35 6.31 -6.32 4.08
C GLU A 35 5.22 -7.07 3.31
N GLU A 36 4.02 -7.17 3.86
CA GLU A 36 2.85 -7.74 3.16
C GLU A 36 2.47 -6.87 1.95
N PHE A 37 2.43 -5.54 2.13
CA PHE A 37 2.15 -4.61 1.06
C PHE A 37 3.18 -4.70 -0.06
N LYS A 38 4.47 -4.75 0.28
CA LYS A 38 5.55 -4.94 -0.69
C LYS A 38 5.35 -6.21 -1.49
N GLY A 39 5.07 -7.35 -0.84
CA GLY A 39 4.85 -8.62 -1.51
C GLY A 39 3.71 -8.53 -2.53
N ARG A 40 2.56 -7.98 -2.11
CA ARG A 40 1.39 -7.81 -2.96
C ARG A 40 1.66 -6.92 -4.17
N VAL A 41 2.31 -5.77 -3.97
CA VAL A 41 2.64 -4.85 -5.08
C VAL A 41 3.69 -5.45 -6.01
N LEU A 42 4.68 -6.17 -5.46
CA LEU A 42 5.69 -6.84 -6.28
C LEU A 42 5.06 -7.92 -7.17
N ASP A 43 4.12 -8.69 -6.63
CA ASP A 43 3.35 -9.69 -7.37
C ASP A 43 2.45 -9.03 -8.42
N GLU A 44 1.77 -7.93 -8.10
CA GLU A 44 0.95 -7.16 -9.05
C GLU A 44 1.80 -6.63 -10.23
N VAL A 45 2.99 -6.11 -9.93
CA VAL A 45 3.94 -5.60 -10.94
C VAL A 45 4.51 -6.74 -11.79
N THR A 46 4.91 -7.84 -11.17
CA THR A 46 5.51 -9.00 -11.85
C THR A 46 4.50 -9.67 -12.77
N ASN A 47 3.26 -9.82 -12.33
CA ASN A 47 2.17 -10.39 -13.13
C ASN A 47 1.56 -9.41 -14.13
N ARG A 48 2.11 -8.18 -14.26
CA ARG A 48 1.64 -7.16 -15.21
C ARG A 48 0.15 -6.85 -15.07
N SER A 49 -0.41 -6.98 -13.88
CA SER A 49 -1.85 -6.88 -13.65
C SER A 49 -2.32 -5.44 -13.36
N LEU A 50 -1.62 -4.45 -13.92
CA LEU A 50 -1.83 -3.00 -13.73
C LEU A 50 -2.75 -2.37 -14.77
#